data_AF-A0A8S2YQT9-F1
#
_entry.id   AF-A0A8S2YQT9-F1
#
_cell.length_a   1.000
_cell.length_b   1.000
_cell.length_c   1.000
_cell.angle_alpha   90.00
_cell.angle_beta   90.00
_cell.angle_gamma   90.00
#
_symmetry.space_group_name_H-M   'P 1'
#
loop_
_entity.id
_entity.type
_entity.pdbx_description
1 polymer ?
#
loop_
_entity_poly.entity_id
_entity_poly.type
_entity_poly.pdbx_seq_one_letter_code
_entity_poly.pdbx_strand_id
1 'polypeptide(L)' 'MDRVSIVSLNVASRRRALLIGNKNYKRGKTLQYCTNNAQDLSVKLCAIHFQTTLGTDLNCDAMEAMIETFIK' A
#
# COMPACT_ATOMS: atom_id res chain seq x y z
N MET A 1 1.22 19.67 37.17
CA MET A 1 0.12 19.86 36.21
C MET A 1 0.72 20.50 34.98
N ASP A 2 1.36 19.69 34.14
CA ASP A 2 2.11 20.19 32.99
C ASP A 2 1.23 20.19 31.75
N ARG A 3 1.16 21.35 31.11
CA ARG A 3 0.35 21.61 29.92
C ARG A 3 0.86 20.73 28.78
N VAL A 4 0.07 19.73 28.41
CA VAL A 4 0.26 18.98 27.18
C VAL A 4 0.00 19.92 26.01
N SER A 5 1.07 20.39 25.38
CA SER A 5 1.00 21.08 24.09
C SER A 5 0.44 20.10 23.06
N ILE A 6 -0.85 20.22 22.76
CA ILE A 6 -1.45 19.57 21.59
C ILE A 6 -0.84 20.28 20.38
N VAL A 7 0.25 19.72 19.87
CA VAL A 7 0.72 20.05 18.53
C VAL A 7 -0.39 19.57 17.61
N SER A 8 -1.24 20.51 17.19
CA SER A 8 -2.18 20.30 16.10
C SER A 8 -1.31 19.98 14.89
N LEU A 9 -1.07 18.68 14.67
CA LEU A 9 -0.42 18.18 13.48
C LEU A 9 -1.36 18.56 12.35
N ASN A 10 -1.03 19.70 11.75
CA ASN A 10 -1.50 20.18 10.47
C ASN A 10 -1.84 18.95 9.62
N VAL A 11 -3.09 18.87 9.14
CA VAL A 11 -3.63 17.74 8.39
C VAL A 11 -2.80 17.56 7.12
N ALA A 12 -1.62 16.94 7.27
CA ALA A 12 -0.77 16.58 6.17
C ALA A 12 -1.64 15.68 5.31
N SER A 13 -1.88 16.10 4.07
CA SER A 13 -2.58 15.30 3.08
C SER A 13 -2.12 13.86 3.23
N ARG A 14 -3.03 12.95 3.61
CA ARG A 14 -2.70 11.56 3.89
C ARG A 14 -2.05 11.01 2.62
N ARG A 15 -0.72 10.88 2.62
CA ARG A 15 0.02 10.32 1.49
C ARG A 15 -0.31 8.84 1.50
N ARG A 16 -1.14 8.38 0.55
CA ARG A 16 -1.52 6.98 0.46
C ARG A 16 -0.86 6.34 -0.76
N ALA A 17 -0.51 5.07 -0.64
CA ALA A 17 -0.05 4.27 -1.78
C ALA A 17 -0.73 2.89 -1.77
N LEU A 18 -1.23 2.48 -2.92
CA LEU A 18 -1.71 1.12 -3.17
C LEU A 18 -0.65 0.40 -4.01
N LEU A 19 -0.19 -0.74 -3.53
CA LEU A 19 0.80 -1.58 -4.19
C LEU A 19 0.19 -2.95 -4.45
N ILE A 20 0.30 -3.44 -5.69
CA ILE A 20 -0.18 -4.77 -6.07
C ILE A 20 0.96 -5.50 -6.76
N GLY A 21 1.42 -6.61 -6.18
CA GLY A 21 2.46 -7.46 -6.71
C GLY A 21 1.93 -8.84 -7.05
N ASN A 22 1.63 -9.10 -8.33
CA ASN A 22 1.14 -10.40 -8.80
C ASN A 22 2.25 -11.13 -9.56
N LYS A 23 2.46 -12.41 -9.25
CA LYS A 23 3.41 -13.30 -9.92
C LYS A 23 2.80 -14.62 -10.37
N ASN A 24 1.81 -15.16 -9.65
CA ASN A 24 1.26 -16.50 -9.84
C ASN A 24 0.00 -16.47 -10.71
N TYR A 25 0.17 -16.18 -12.00
CA TYR A 25 -0.95 -16.15 -12.95
C TYR A 25 -1.43 -17.56 -13.32
N LYS A 26 -2.76 -17.80 -13.29
CA LYS A 26 -3.36 -19.10 -13.68
C LYS A 26 -2.98 -19.55 -15.09
N ARG A 27 -2.77 -18.60 -16.00
CA ARG A 27 -2.31 -18.82 -17.37
C ARG A 27 -1.13 -17.88 -17.62
N GLY A 28 0.07 -18.44 -17.80
CA GLY A 28 1.29 -17.66 -18.05
C GLY A 28 2.49 -18.20 -17.29
N LYS A 29 3.66 -17.60 -17.53
CA LYS A 29 4.86 -17.86 -16.73
C LYS A 29 4.77 -17.10 -15.41
N THR A 30 5.23 -17.71 -14.33
CA THR A 30 5.43 -17.02 -13.06
C THR A 30 6.39 -15.86 -13.24
N LEU A 31 5.97 -14.66 -12.84
CA LEU A 31 6.85 -13.49 -12.87
C LEU A 31 7.82 -13.56 -11.69
N GLN A 32 9.08 -13.20 -11.92
CA GLN A 32 10.05 -13.16 -10.83
C GLN A 32 9.96 -11.81 -10.09
N TYR A 33 10.12 -11.87 -8.77
CA TYR A 33 10.26 -10.72 -7.88
C TYR A 33 9.06 -9.76 -7.72
N CYS A 34 7.98 -9.85 -8.49
CA CYS A 34 6.84 -8.91 -8.39
C CYS A 34 6.26 -8.76 -6.96
N THR A 35 6.13 -9.88 -6.22
CA THR A 35 5.68 -9.84 -4.82
C THR A 35 6.69 -9.15 -3.91
N ASN A 36 7.98 -9.45 -4.08
CA ASN A 36 9.05 -8.91 -3.25
C ASN A 36 9.24 -7.42 -3.53
N ASN A 37 9.20 -7.01 -4.79
CA ASN A 37 9.30 -5.61 -5.20
C ASN A 37 8.16 -4.76 -4.60
N ALA A 38 6.93 -5.29 -4.61
CA ALA A 38 5.79 -4.60 -3.99
C ALA A 38 5.95 -4.47 -2.47
N GLN A 39 6.45 -5.53 -1.80
CA GLN A 39 6.75 -5.49 -0.36
C GLN A 39 7.85 -4.47 -0.03
N ASP A 40 8.98 -4.52 -0.74
CA ASP A 40 10.13 -3.65 -0.50
C ASP A 40 9.78 -2.18 -0.75
N LEU A 41 9.00 -1.90 -1.80
CA LEU A 41 8.54 -0.55 -2.08
C LEU A 41 7.54 -0.07 -1.02
N SER A 42 6.67 -0.94 -0.51
CA SER A 42 5.75 -0.61 0.58
C SER A 42 6.52 -0.18 1.83
N VAL A 43 7.57 -0.92 2.21
CA VAL A 43 8.43 -0.58 3.35
C VAL A 43 9.10 0.78 3.15
N LYS A 44 9.65 1.04 1.95
CA LYS A 44 10.29 2.32 1.63
C LYS A 44 9.30 3.49 1.68
N LEU A 45 8.07 3.29 1.19
CA LEU A 45 7.01 4.29 1.22
C LEU A 45 6.54 4.59 2.64
N CYS A 46 6.38 3.57 3.48
CA CYS A 46 6.09 3.75 4.90
C CYS A 46 7.17 4.59 5.61
N ALA A 47 8.44 4.35 5.29
CA ALA A 47 9.55 5.12 5.86
C ALA A 47 9.52 6.61 5.52
N ILE A 48 8.86 7.00 4.42
CA ILE A 48 8.63 8.41 4.02
C ILE A 48 7.19 8.87 4.25
N HIS A 49 6.54 8.27 5.26
CA HIS A 49 5.22 8.64 5.79
C HIS A 49 4.05 8.43 4.84
N PHE A 50 4.14 7.47 3.92
CA PHE A 50 2.96 6.98 3.21
C PHE A 50 2.22 5.93 4.05
N GLN A 51 0.89 6.02 4.08
CA GLN A 51 0.02 4.92 4.45
C GLN A 51 -0.09 3.98 3.25
N THR A 52 0.44 2.76 3.38
CA THR A 52 0.45 1.79 2.29
C THR A 52 -0.63 0.72 2.47
N THR A 53 -1.23 0.32 1.35
CA THR A 53 -2.07 -0.87 1.25
C THR A 53 -1.40 -1.80 0.26
N LEU A 54 -1.13 -3.05 0.65
CA LEU A 54 -0.40 -4.02 -0.17
C LEU A 54 -1.26 -5.24 -0.47
N GLY A 55 -1.29 -5.64 -1.74
CA GLY A 55 -1.93 -6.86 -2.22
C GLY A 55 -0.97 -7.72 -3.03
N THR A 56 -1.05 -9.04 -2.91
CA THR A 56 -0.20 -9.97 -3.66
C THR A 56 -0.98 -11.15 -4.21
N ASP A 57 -0.70 -11.52 -5.46
CA ASP A 57 -1.35 -12.62 -6.18
C ASP A 57 -2.89 -12.59 -6.13
N LEU A 58 -3.44 -11.41 -6.43
CA LEU A 58 -4.88 -11.16 -6.42
C LEU A 58 -5.55 -11.55 -7.74
N ASN A 59 -6.82 -11.94 -7.66
CA ASN A 59 -7.71 -11.98 -8.83
C ASN A 59 -8.28 -10.57 -9.12
N CYS A 60 -9.01 -10.42 -10.23
CA CYS A 60 -9.58 -9.14 -10.64
C CYS A 60 -10.50 -8.54 -9.56
N ASP A 61 -11.43 -9.33 -9.03
CA ASP A 61 -12.40 -8.88 -8.02
C ASP A 61 -11.71 -8.32 -6.76
N ALA A 62 -10.65 -8.99 -6.28
CA ALA A 62 -9.89 -8.53 -5.12
C ALA A 62 -9.08 -7.27 -5.44
N MET A 63 -8.54 -7.13 -6.65
CA MET A 63 -7.90 -5.89 -7.08
C MET A 63 -8.90 -4.73 -7.13
N GLU A 64 -10.09 -4.94 -7.69
CA GLU A 64 -11.16 -3.94 -7.75
C GLU A 64 -11.56 -3.48 -6.34
N ALA A 65 -11.83 -4.42 -5.42
CA ALA A 65 -12.18 -4.09 -4.05
C ALA A 65 -11.09 -3.27 -3.32
N MET A 66 -9.81 -3.56 -3.60
CA MET A 66 -8.69 -2.79 -3.05
C MET A 66 -8.61 -1.39 -3.65
N ILE A 67 -8.83 -1.24 -4.95
CA ILE A 67 -8.87 0.06 -5.64
C ILE A 67 -10.02 0.90 -5.10
N GLU A 68 -11.22 0.32 -4.96
CA GLU A 68 -12.39 0.99 -4.39
C GLU A 68 -12.16 1.46 -2.96
N THR A 69 -11.51 0.63 -2.14
CA THR A 69 -11.13 1.01 -0.77
C THR A 69 -10.08 2.12 -0.78
N PHE A 70 -9.18 2.11 -1.75
CA PHE A 70 -8.11 3.11 -1.86
C PHE A 70 -8.59 4.47 -2.36
N ILE A 71 -9.68 4.57 -3.14
CA ILE A 71 -10.18 5.86 -3.63
C ILE A 71 -11.11 6.57 -2.64
N LYS A 72 -11.75 5.83 -1.72
CA LYS A 72 -12.55 6.38 -0.62
C LYS A 72 -11.67 7.08 0.41
#